data_AF-A0A382MC62-F1
#
_entry.id   AF-A0A382MC62-F1
#
_cell.length_a   1.000
_cell.length_b   1.000
_cell.length_c   1.000
_cell.angle_alpha   90.00
_cell.angle_beta   90.00
_cell.angle_gamma   90.00
#
_symmetry.space_group_name_H-M   'P 1'
#
loop_
_entity.id
_entity.type
_entity.pdbx_description
1 polymer ?
#
loop_
_entity_poly.entity_id
_entity_poly.type
_entity_poly.pdbx_seq_one_letter_code
_entity_poly.pdbx_strand_id
1 'polypeptide(L)'
;DILWKFAKLCKSKLPATSSDAGFGQSKVKVSEFWNEGTGKNLDTSKADIKVGKFHVSVKGPKAQLMSGEKKETRVTVLSAMKYSGVGGKITKNLLAEVDKFVTSTRTVGAELNGRILKKMSVKDVKEFDKKLLTKGKIDRLKDGNASAKKIIDAQEKMKADIKATFLKAFRNPKVGAAFAYESMTGWEKFGGNTYPSKKAGDKSGQATHMVIWDYSMEKLRWQKMTPKYAGTIAGKMNIAPDLKSNSYSAVVKGKKQKLGYSFYQSLRISVDYVFKKQDALQESFYYDMEEQHRLLSEGLIDLDKMKAWFTKAWDKFKEGLTKIWTWLTEKIKEIRDAAVEIIEDGLESALNLFELDVDVKVNSEVAL
;
A
#
# COMPACT_ATOMS: atom_id res chain seq x y z
N ASP A 1 7.04 4.96 9.13
CA ASP A 1 7.69 4.72 10.44
C ASP A 1 6.73 4.21 11.54
N ILE A 2 5.49 4.72 11.65
CA ILE A 2 4.49 4.28 12.67
C ILE A 2 4.16 2.78 12.63
N LEU A 3 3.96 2.20 11.43
CA LEU A 3 3.69 0.76 11.28
C LEU A 3 4.87 -0.11 11.73
N TRP A 4 6.11 0.37 11.61
CA TRP A 4 7.31 -0.33 12.06
C TRP A 4 7.47 -0.27 13.58
N LYS A 5 7.12 0.86 14.21
CA LYS A 5 7.06 1.00 15.67
C LYS A 5 5.95 0.12 16.27
N PHE A 6 4.80 0.03 15.61
CA PHE A 6 3.73 -0.90 15.98
C PHE A 6 4.17 -2.36 15.89
N ALA A 7 4.80 -2.73 14.77
CA ALA A 7 5.37 -4.07 14.60
C ALA A 7 6.40 -4.41 15.70
N LYS A 8 7.26 -3.47 16.09
CA LYS A 8 8.21 -3.66 17.20
C LYS A 8 7.53 -3.81 18.55
N LEU A 9 6.52 -3.00 18.84
CA LEU A 9 5.78 -3.05 20.09
C LEU A 9 5.09 -4.41 20.25
N CYS A 10 4.36 -4.83 19.22
CA CYS A 10 3.72 -6.13 19.17
C CYS A 10 4.77 -7.25 19.30
N LYS A 11 5.89 -7.24 18.55
CA LYS A 11 6.97 -8.24 18.70
C LYS A 11 7.54 -8.34 20.12
N SER A 12 7.56 -7.24 20.87
CA SER A 12 8.12 -7.18 22.23
C SER A 12 7.15 -7.61 23.35
N LYS A 13 5.84 -7.68 23.08
CA LYS A 13 4.80 -7.87 24.11
C LYS A 13 3.83 -9.02 23.82
N LEU A 14 3.83 -9.52 22.60
CA LEU A 14 3.10 -10.70 22.17
C LEU A 14 3.89 -11.97 22.53
N PRO A 15 3.27 -13.05 23.07
CA PRO A 15 3.94 -14.33 23.21
C PRO A 15 4.36 -14.82 21.81
N ALA A 16 5.64 -15.13 21.63
CA ALA A 16 6.22 -15.50 20.33
C ALA A 16 5.50 -16.70 19.65
N THR A 17 4.78 -17.50 20.43
CA THR A 17 4.03 -18.69 19.96
C THR A 17 2.62 -18.39 19.45
N SER A 18 1.99 -17.26 19.82
CA SER A 18 0.59 -16.97 19.49
C SER A 18 0.37 -15.72 18.64
N SER A 19 1.38 -14.87 18.44
CA SER A 19 1.22 -13.68 17.60
C SER A 19 2.55 -13.10 17.12
N ASP A 20 2.57 -12.65 15.86
CA ASP A 20 3.78 -12.15 15.18
C ASP A 20 3.47 -10.82 14.49
N ALA A 21 4.17 -9.79 14.95
CA ALA A 21 4.02 -8.43 14.49
C ALA A 21 4.91 -8.05 13.31
N GLY A 22 5.95 -8.86 13.07
CA GLY A 22 6.83 -8.76 11.92
C GLY A 22 6.43 -9.69 10.79
N PHE A 23 5.29 -10.38 10.91
CA PHE A 23 4.82 -11.40 9.97
C PHE A 23 4.83 -10.88 8.52
N GLY A 24 4.34 -9.65 8.31
CA GLY A 24 4.31 -9.00 6.99
C GLY A 24 5.66 -8.47 6.47
N GLN A 25 6.73 -8.52 7.26
CA GLN A 25 8.06 -8.06 6.83
C GLN A 25 8.82 -9.10 5.99
N SER A 26 8.40 -10.36 6.05
CA SER A 26 8.96 -11.43 5.23
C SER A 26 8.31 -11.47 3.85
N LYS A 27 9.11 -11.80 2.83
CA LYS A 27 8.56 -12.15 1.50
C LYS A 27 8.24 -13.63 1.51
N VAL A 28 7.00 -13.95 1.16
CA VAL A 28 6.51 -15.34 1.15
C VAL A 28 6.17 -15.76 -0.27
N LYS A 29 6.08 -17.08 -0.46
CA LYS A 29 5.89 -17.67 -1.78
C LYS A 29 4.54 -17.29 -2.38
N VAL A 30 4.53 -16.89 -3.64
CA VAL A 30 3.29 -16.66 -4.40
C VAL A 30 2.86 -17.93 -5.14
N SER A 31 1.59 -17.99 -5.57
CA SER A 31 1.07 -19.12 -6.36
C SER A 31 1.80 -19.23 -7.71
N GLU A 32 1.78 -20.43 -8.29
CA GLU A 32 2.36 -20.69 -9.61
C GLU A 32 1.72 -19.80 -10.68
N PHE A 33 0.40 -19.61 -10.66
CA PHE A 33 -0.28 -18.69 -11.57
C PHE A 33 0.25 -17.25 -11.44
N TRP A 34 0.43 -16.79 -10.19
CA TRP A 34 0.96 -15.45 -9.95
C TRP A 34 2.40 -15.32 -10.42
N ASN A 35 3.21 -16.36 -10.22
CA ASN A 35 4.58 -16.43 -10.69
C ASN A 35 4.67 -16.34 -12.21
N GLU A 36 3.90 -17.15 -12.93
CA GLU A 36 3.89 -17.17 -14.40
C GLU A 36 3.53 -15.80 -14.99
N GLY A 37 2.57 -15.11 -14.38
CA GLY A 37 2.13 -13.80 -14.87
C GLY A 37 2.99 -12.61 -14.43
N THR A 38 3.76 -12.72 -13.35
CA THR A 38 4.56 -11.59 -12.81
C THR A 38 6.07 -11.79 -12.90
N GLY A 39 6.54 -13.03 -12.90
CA GLY A 39 7.94 -13.42 -12.73
C GLY A 39 8.43 -13.37 -11.28
N LYS A 40 7.55 -13.12 -10.29
CA LYS A 40 7.92 -13.06 -8.87
C LYS A 40 7.74 -14.43 -8.22
N ASN A 41 8.79 -14.97 -7.59
CA ASN A 41 8.70 -16.18 -6.77
C ASN A 41 8.24 -15.87 -5.33
N LEU A 42 8.61 -14.69 -4.82
CA LEU A 42 8.34 -14.23 -3.47
C LEU A 42 7.78 -12.82 -3.51
N ASP A 43 6.83 -12.51 -2.62
CA ASP A 43 6.28 -11.17 -2.50
C ASP A 43 5.87 -10.85 -1.06
N THR A 44 5.67 -9.56 -0.77
CA THR A 44 5.25 -9.09 0.55
C THR A 44 3.83 -9.57 0.86
N SER A 45 3.68 -10.22 2.02
CA SER A 45 2.42 -10.74 2.55
C SER A 45 1.32 -9.67 2.58
N LYS A 46 0.06 -10.09 2.41
CA LYS A 46 -1.11 -9.23 2.67
C LYS A 46 -1.42 -9.11 4.15
N ALA A 47 -0.93 -10.03 4.96
CA ALA A 47 -1.06 -9.98 6.41
C ALA A 47 0.16 -9.28 7.00
N ASP A 48 -0.11 -8.19 7.70
CA ASP A 48 0.90 -7.38 8.36
C ASP A 48 1.32 -8.04 9.69
N ILE A 49 0.34 -8.62 10.40
CA ILE A 49 0.53 -9.31 11.68
C ILE A 49 -0.22 -10.65 11.72
N LYS A 50 0.13 -11.50 12.68
CA LYS A 50 -0.60 -12.71 13.04
C LYS A 50 -1.13 -12.60 14.47
N VAL A 51 -2.41 -12.92 14.68
CA VAL A 51 -3.06 -12.98 16.00
C VAL A 51 -3.74 -14.34 16.14
N GLY A 52 -3.21 -15.21 16.98
CA GLY A 52 -3.62 -16.62 17.03
C GLY A 52 -3.44 -17.29 15.67
N LYS A 53 -4.52 -17.87 15.14
CA LYS A 53 -4.56 -18.44 13.77
C LYS A 53 -4.88 -17.42 12.68
N PHE A 54 -5.18 -16.17 13.04
CA PHE A 54 -5.63 -15.16 12.09
C PHE A 54 -4.45 -14.41 11.48
N HIS A 55 -4.44 -14.33 10.16
CA HIS A 55 -3.52 -13.49 9.39
C HIS A 55 -4.22 -12.16 9.14
N VAL A 56 -3.67 -11.08 9.71
CA VAL A 56 -4.40 -9.82 9.85
C VAL A 56 -3.69 -8.72 9.07
N SER A 57 -4.43 -8.02 8.21
CA SER A 57 -3.95 -6.77 7.61
C SER A 57 -4.31 -5.58 8.50
N VAL A 58 -3.37 -4.68 8.71
CA VAL A 58 -3.50 -3.50 9.57
C VAL A 58 -3.67 -2.27 8.70
N LYS A 59 -4.79 -1.57 8.85
CA LYS A 59 -5.16 -0.43 8.01
C LYS A 59 -5.54 0.79 8.84
N GLY A 60 -5.08 1.98 8.42
CA GLY A 60 -5.65 3.24 8.88
C GLY A 60 -6.97 3.58 8.16
N PRO A 61 -7.57 4.74 8.47
CA PRO A 61 -8.84 5.18 7.88
C PRO A 61 -8.81 5.27 6.36
N LYS A 62 -7.73 5.82 5.78
CA LYS A 62 -7.45 5.78 4.35
C LYS A 62 -6.60 4.56 4.02
N ALA A 63 -7.24 3.46 3.65
CA ALA A 63 -6.59 2.18 3.50
C ALA A 63 -6.21 1.90 2.05
N GLN A 64 -4.92 1.69 1.78
CA GLN A 64 -4.48 1.14 0.49
C GLN A 64 -4.64 -0.39 0.49
N LEU A 65 -5.45 -0.91 -0.44
CA LEU A 65 -5.70 -2.34 -0.61
C LEU A 65 -4.66 -2.98 -1.55
N MET A 66 -4.34 -2.29 -2.64
CA MET A 66 -3.29 -2.72 -3.57
C MET A 66 -2.58 -1.53 -4.21
N SER A 67 -1.36 -1.79 -4.65
CA SER A 67 -0.59 -0.93 -5.54
C SER A 67 0.21 -1.88 -6.45
N GLY A 68 -0.40 -2.25 -7.57
CA GLY A 68 0.17 -3.23 -8.49
C GLY A 68 0.73 -2.55 -9.73
N GLU A 69 1.95 -2.89 -10.14
CA GLU A 69 2.44 -2.50 -11.47
C GLU A 69 1.68 -3.23 -12.59
N LYS A 70 2.01 -2.97 -13.86
CA LYS A 70 1.33 -3.56 -15.02
C LYS A 70 1.08 -5.07 -14.89
N LYS A 71 2.14 -5.84 -14.62
CA LYS A 71 2.05 -7.31 -14.53
C LYS A 71 1.15 -7.75 -13.38
N GLU A 72 1.33 -7.15 -12.21
CA GLU A 72 0.54 -7.46 -11.01
C GLU A 72 -0.94 -7.09 -11.19
N THR A 73 -1.22 -5.94 -11.79
CA THR A 73 -2.59 -5.51 -12.10
C THR A 73 -3.22 -6.48 -13.09
N ARG A 74 -2.48 -6.92 -14.12
CA ARG A 74 -2.93 -7.90 -15.09
C ARG A 74 -3.32 -9.23 -14.43
N VAL A 75 -2.45 -9.81 -13.60
CA VAL A 75 -2.79 -11.07 -12.91
C VAL A 75 -3.92 -10.90 -11.89
N THR A 76 -4.03 -9.74 -11.23
CA THR A 76 -5.18 -9.44 -10.35
C THR A 76 -6.49 -9.41 -11.13
N VAL A 77 -6.50 -8.77 -12.32
CA VAL A 77 -7.68 -8.80 -13.20
C VAL A 77 -8.00 -10.24 -13.59
N LEU A 78 -7.02 -11.01 -14.07
CA LEU A 78 -7.25 -12.38 -14.51
C LEU A 78 -7.75 -13.30 -13.39
N SER A 79 -7.18 -13.21 -12.19
CA SER A 79 -7.63 -13.99 -11.04
C SER A 79 -9.04 -13.57 -10.60
N ALA A 80 -9.32 -12.27 -10.49
CA ALA A 80 -10.64 -11.77 -10.14
C ALA A 80 -11.71 -12.19 -11.16
N MET A 81 -11.41 -12.09 -12.46
CA MET A 81 -12.35 -12.50 -13.50
C MET A 81 -12.62 -14.01 -13.45
N LYS A 82 -11.58 -14.83 -13.30
CA LYS A 82 -11.74 -16.28 -13.13
C LYS A 82 -12.55 -16.64 -11.88
N TYR A 83 -12.26 -16.02 -10.75
CA TYR A 83 -12.99 -16.23 -9.50
C TYR A 83 -14.47 -15.79 -9.61
N SER A 84 -14.73 -14.67 -10.26
CA SER A 84 -16.09 -14.14 -10.43
C SER A 84 -16.96 -14.98 -11.39
N GLY A 85 -16.34 -15.82 -12.22
CA GLY A 85 -16.99 -16.51 -13.34
C GLY A 85 -17.42 -15.58 -14.48
N VAL A 86 -17.09 -14.28 -14.41
CA VAL A 86 -17.39 -13.29 -15.45
C VAL A 86 -16.19 -13.21 -16.39
N GLY A 87 -16.44 -13.35 -17.69
CA GLY A 87 -15.42 -13.29 -18.73
C GLY A 87 -15.81 -12.37 -19.89
N GLY A 88 -15.17 -12.56 -21.04
CA GLY A 88 -15.55 -11.90 -22.29
C GLY A 88 -15.15 -10.42 -22.36
N LYS A 89 -16.10 -9.55 -22.76
CA LYS A 89 -15.81 -8.14 -23.09
C LYS A 89 -15.28 -7.35 -21.89
N ILE A 90 -15.76 -7.61 -20.67
CA ILE A 90 -15.31 -6.91 -19.46
C ILE A 90 -13.82 -7.19 -19.21
N THR A 91 -13.41 -8.46 -19.28
CA THR A 91 -12.01 -8.86 -19.12
C THR A 91 -11.13 -8.22 -20.18
N LYS A 92 -11.54 -8.28 -21.46
CA LYS A 92 -10.78 -7.69 -22.58
C LYS A 92 -10.58 -6.19 -22.39
N ASN A 93 -11.62 -5.46 -21.98
CA ASN A 93 -11.54 -4.02 -21.75
C ASN A 93 -10.59 -3.67 -20.59
N LEU A 94 -10.70 -4.38 -19.46
CA LEU A 94 -9.79 -4.17 -18.32
C LEU A 94 -8.32 -4.42 -18.71
N LEU A 95 -8.06 -5.53 -19.42
CA LEU A 95 -6.72 -5.87 -19.88
C LEU A 95 -6.18 -4.86 -20.89
N ALA A 96 -7.01 -4.35 -21.79
CA ALA A 96 -6.62 -3.31 -22.74
C ALA A 96 -6.18 -2.02 -22.03
N GLU A 97 -6.84 -1.62 -20.94
CA GLU A 97 -6.40 -0.48 -20.13
C GLU A 97 -5.10 -0.75 -19.38
N VAL A 98 -4.94 -1.96 -18.82
CA VAL A 98 -3.68 -2.37 -18.16
C VAL A 98 -2.54 -2.43 -19.17
N ASP A 99 -2.80 -2.80 -20.42
CA ASP A 99 -1.79 -2.90 -21.47
C ASP A 99 -1.21 -1.53 -21.88
N LYS A 100 -1.91 -0.43 -21.56
CA LYS A 100 -1.41 0.94 -21.72
C LYS A 100 -0.44 1.37 -20.60
N PHE A 101 -0.27 0.57 -19.54
CA PHE A 101 0.58 0.96 -18.42
C PHE A 101 2.04 1.10 -18.83
N VAL A 102 2.66 2.18 -18.35
CA VAL A 102 4.10 2.44 -18.50
C VAL A 102 4.87 1.49 -17.60
N THR A 103 5.77 0.69 -18.18
CA THR A 103 6.51 -0.35 -17.45
C THR A 103 7.87 0.10 -16.94
N SER A 104 8.55 1.00 -17.64
CA SER A 104 9.80 1.59 -17.18
C SER A 104 10.14 2.82 -18.02
N THR A 105 10.31 3.95 -17.37
CA THR A 105 10.81 5.20 -17.96
C THR A 105 11.71 5.86 -16.93
N ARG A 106 12.71 6.63 -17.36
CA ARG A 106 13.62 7.31 -16.44
C ARG A 106 13.78 8.78 -16.79
N THR A 107 13.99 9.59 -15.77
CA THR A 107 14.52 10.95 -15.91
C THR A 107 16.00 10.97 -15.59
N VAL A 108 16.71 11.90 -16.21
CA VAL A 108 18.11 12.21 -15.94
C VAL A 108 18.19 13.54 -15.20
N GLY A 109 18.94 13.59 -14.10
CA GLY A 109 19.03 14.72 -13.19
C GLY A 109 18.41 14.38 -11.82
N ALA A 110 19.17 14.60 -10.75
CA ALA A 110 18.73 14.34 -9.37
C ALA A 110 17.60 15.28 -8.91
N GLU A 111 17.50 16.42 -9.58
CA GLU A 111 16.52 17.50 -9.43
C GLU A 111 15.21 17.23 -10.19
N LEU A 112 15.19 16.32 -11.17
CA LEU A 112 14.05 16.15 -12.08
C LEU A 112 13.26 14.88 -11.76
N ASN A 113 12.41 14.96 -10.74
CA ASN A 113 11.43 13.91 -10.46
C ASN A 113 10.16 14.08 -11.34
N GLY A 114 9.29 13.07 -11.34
CA GLY A 114 8.09 13.07 -12.19
C GLY A 114 7.10 14.17 -11.86
N ARG A 115 7.03 14.61 -10.59
CA ARG A 115 6.17 15.72 -10.15
C ARG A 115 6.66 17.05 -10.72
N ILE A 116 7.96 17.27 -10.72
CA ILE A 116 8.59 18.47 -11.30
C ILE A 116 8.43 18.43 -12.81
N LEU A 117 8.77 17.29 -13.44
CA LEU A 117 8.66 17.11 -14.89
C LEU A 117 7.23 17.33 -15.39
N LYS A 118 6.21 16.91 -14.64
CA LYS A 118 4.80 17.16 -14.95
C LYS A 118 4.45 18.65 -15.05
N LYS A 119 5.08 19.50 -14.23
CA LYS A 119 4.82 20.95 -14.18
C LYS A 119 5.59 21.74 -15.25
N MET A 120 6.66 21.18 -15.80
CA MET A 120 7.50 21.86 -16.78
C MET A 120 6.85 21.90 -18.17
N SER A 121 7.10 22.97 -18.93
CA SER A 121 6.75 22.98 -20.35
C SER A 121 7.72 22.11 -21.16
N VAL A 122 7.31 21.67 -22.36
CA VAL A 122 8.22 20.94 -23.27
C VAL A 122 9.46 21.77 -23.62
N LYS A 123 9.33 23.11 -23.66
CA LYS A 123 10.45 24.03 -23.91
C LYS A 123 11.46 23.99 -22.77
N ASP A 124 10.99 24.07 -21.52
CA ASP A 124 11.85 24.06 -20.33
C ASP A 124 12.58 22.73 -20.17
N VAL A 125 11.91 21.62 -20.49
CA VAL A 125 12.53 20.29 -20.49
C VAL A 125 13.67 20.22 -21.49
N LYS A 126 13.46 20.72 -22.72
CA LYS A 126 14.51 20.77 -23.74
C LYS A 126 15.68 21.67 -23.34
N GLU A 127 15.42 22.79 -22.67
CA GLU A 127 16.47 23.67 -22.18
C GLU A 127 17.27 22.99 -21.05
N PHE A 128 16.60 22.29 -20.14
CA PHE A 128 17.25 21.50 -19.11
C PHE A 128 18.11 20.37 -19.71
N ASP A 129 17.61 19.67 -20.74
CA ASP A 129 18.36 18.63 -21.44
C ASP A 129 19.62 19.20 -22.11
N LYS A 130 19.58 20.42 -22.67
CA LYS A 130 20.78 21.10 -23.16
C LYS A 130 21.80 21.34 -22.05
N LYS A 131 21.36 21.78 -20.86
CA LYS A 131 22.23 21.98 -19.69
C LYS A 131 22.86 20.66 -19.23
N LEU A 132 22.12 19.54 -19.28
CA LEU A 132 22.67 18.21 -18.98
C LEU A 132 23.74 17.79 -19.99
N LEU A 133 23.51 18.04 -21.28
CA LEU A 133 24.48 17.74 -22.35
C LEU A 133 25.78 18.51 -22.16
N THR A 134 25.71 19.83 -21.93
CA THR A 134 26.89 20.66 -21.66
C THR A 134 27.66 20.21 -20.41
N LYS A 135 26.96 19.67 -19.41
CA LYS A 135 27.57 19.11 -18.19
C LYS A 135 28.07 17.67 -18.35
N GLY A 136 27.97 17.07 -19.54
CA GLY A 136 28.35 15.68 -19.80
C GLY A 136 27.54 14.67 -18.99
N LYS A 137 26.30 15.00 -18.62
CA LYS A 137 25.38 14.11 -17.89
C LYS A 137 24.54 13.22 -18.81
N ILE A 138 24.46 13.60 -20.08
CA ILE A 138 23.88 12.82 -21.18
C ILE A 138 24.79 12.97 -22.40
N ASP A 139 24.84 11.97 -23.27
CA ASP A 139 25.69 11.99 -24.47
C ASP A 139 24.99 12.68 -25.64
N ARG A 140 23.65 12.57 -25.73
CA ARG A 140 22.83 13.16 -26.80
C ARG A 140 21.52 13.69 -26.22
N LEU A 141 20.95 14.73 -26.83
CA LEU A 141 19.66 15.30 -26.38
C LEU A 141 18.51 14.29 -26.35
N LYS A 142 18.53 13.27 -27.22
CA LYS A 142 17.51 12.21 -27.22
C LYS A 142 17.56 11.33 -25.96
N ASP A 143 18.69 11.33 -25.26
CA ASP A 143 18.91 10.61 -24.00
C ASP A 143 18.45 11.46 -22.78
N GLY A 144 17.89 12.65 -23.02
CA GLY A 144 17.31 13.54 -22.02
C GLY A 144 15.86 13.22 -21.62
N ASN A 145 15.22 14.18 -20.97
CA ASN A 145 13.93 14.03 -20.28
C ASN A 145 12.71 14.26 -21.17
N ALA A 146 12.88 14.73 -22.41
CA ALA A 146 11.76 14.98 -23.33
C ALA A 146 10.88 13.73 -23.58
N SER A 147 11.51 12.54 -23.67
CA SER A 147 10.78 11.27 -23.82
C SER A 147 9.97 10.93 -22.57
N ALA A 148 10.55 11.15 -21.38
CA ALA A 148 9.85 10.96 -20.11
C ALA A 148 8.68 11.94 -19.96
N LYS A 149 8.83 13.19 -20.42
CA LYS A 149 7.74 14.19 -20.42
C LYS A 149 6.56 13.74 -21.28
N LYS A 150 6.82 13.28 -22.51
CA LYS A 150 5.76 12.78 -23.41
C LYS A 150 4.96 11.65 -22.76
N ILE A 151 5.65 10.76 -22.05
CA ILE A 151 5.04 9.63 -21.35
C ILE A 151 4.18 10.11 -20.18
N ILE A 152 4.68 11.04 -19.35
CA ILE A 152 3.91 11.63 -18.24
C ILE A 152 2.66 12.35 -18.75
N ASP A 153 2.77 13.11 -19.84
CA ASP A 153 1.64 13.85 -20.41
C ASP A 153 0.58 12.92 -21.01
N ALA A 154 1.01 11.89 -21.73
CA ALA A 154 0.11 10.87 -22.25
C ALA A 154 -0.62 10.15 -21.11
N GLN A 155 0.09 9.87 -20.02
CA GLN A 155 -0.47 9.23 -18.84
C GLN A 155 -1.60 10.05 -18.20
N GLU A 156 -1.38 11.34 -17.96
CA GLU A 156 -2.40 12.20 -17.37
C GLU A 156 -3.69 12.24 -18.20
N LYS A 157 -3.58 12.17 -19.53
CA LYS A 157 -4.75 12.08 -20.43
C LYS A 157 -5.49 10.75 -20.28
N MET A 158 -4.78 9.63 -20.12
CA MET A 158 -5.38 8.30 -20.05
C MET A 158 -5.93 7.93 -18.67
N LYS A 159 -5.52 8.61 -17.58
CA LYS A 159 -5.94 8.26 -16.20
C LYS A 159 -7.46 8.21 -16.04
N ALA A 160 -8.17 9.18 -16.63
CA ALA A 160 -9.62 9.27 -16.55
C ALA A 160 -10.30 8.04 -17.20
N ASP A 161 -9.81 7.63 -18.38
CA ASP A 161 -10.36 6.50 -19.14
C ASP A 161 -10.10 5.16 -18.44
N ILE A 162 -8.89 4.97 -17.89
CA ILE A 162 -8.55 3.79 -17.10
C ILE A 162 -9.46 3.73 -15.88
N LYS A 163 -9.58 4.84 -15.12
CA LYS A 163 -10.45 4.92 -13.95
C LYS A 163 -11.91 4.61 -14.31
N ALA A 164 -12.43 5.23 -15.36
CA ALA A 164 -13.81 5.02 -15.81
C ALA A 164 -14.08 3.58 -16.22
N THR A 165 -13.15 2.93 -16.92
CA THR A 165 -13.27 1.54 -17.36
C THR A 165 -13.31 0.57 -16.18
N PHE A 166 -12.42 0.74 -15.21
CA PHE A 166 -12.42 -0.07 -14.00
C PHE A 166 -13.68 0.15 -13.15
N LEU A 167 -14.10 1.40 -12.94
CA LEU A 167 -15.34 1.71 -12.22
C LEU A 167 -16.56 1.10 -12.93
N LYS A 168 -16.62 1.16 -14.26
CA LYS A 168 -17.68 0.52 -15.05
C LYS A 168 -17.69 -1.00 -14.86
N ALA A 169 -16.53 -1.65 -14.83
CA ALA A 169 -16.43 -3.08 -14.57
C ALA A 169 -16.89 -3.44 -13.15
N PHE A 170 -16.53 -2.63 -12.16
CA PHE A 170 -16.89 -2.87 -10.74
C PHE A 170 -18.36 -2.62 -10.42
N ARG A 171 -19.12 -1.97 -11.31
CA ARG A 171 -20.60 -1.96 -11.23
C ARG A 171 -21.20 -3.36 -11.38
N ASN A 172 -20.49 -4.31 -11.99
CA ASN A 172 -20.88 -5.72 -11.90
C ASN A 172 -20.48 -6.23 -10.51
N PRO A 173 -21.44 -6.64 -9.66
CA PRO A 173 -21.17 -6.97 -8.26
C PRO A 173 -20.23 -8.17 -8.09
N LYS A 174 -20.28 -9.14 -9.00
CA LYS A 174 -19.36 -10.30 -8.97
C LYS A 174 -17.93 -9.88 -9.28
N VAL A 175 -17.74 -9.03 -10.29
CA VAL A 175 -16.42 -8.53 -10.71
C VAL A 175 -15.82 -7.62 -9.63
N GLY A 176 -16.59 -6.65 -9.15
CA GLY A 176 -16.15 -5.73 -8.11
C GLY A 176 -15.77 -6.46 -6.82
N ALA A 177 -16.62 -7.38 -6.35
CA ALA A 177 -16.34 -8.18 -5.16
C ALA A 177 -15.10 -9.07 -5.32
N ALA A 178 -14.96 -9.76 -6.47
CA ALA A 178 -13.81 -10.61 -6.76
C ALA A 178 -12.50 -9.82 -6.76
N PHE A 179 -12.50 -8.66 -7.41
CA PHE A 179 -11.32 -7.81 -7.50
C PHE A 179 -10.94 -7.25 -6.13
N ALA A 180 -11.92 -6.75 -5.36
CA ALA A 180 -11.70 -6.30 -4.00
C ALA A 180 -11.17 -7.43 -3.11
N TYR A 181 -11.72 -8.64 -3.24
CA TYR A 181 -11.34 -9.78 -2.42
C TYR A 181 -9.88 -10.21 -2.68
N GLU A 182 -9.47 -10.29 -3.96
CA GLU A 182 -8.07 -10.53 -4.32
C GLU A 182 -7.16 -9.43 -3.76
N SER A 183 -7.55 -8.17 -3.96
CA SER A 183 -6.76 -7.01 -3.53
C SER A 183 -6.53 -6.98 -2.02
N MET A 184 -7.56 -7.33 -1.24
CA MET A 184 -7.55 -7.30 0.22
C MET A 184 -6.83 -8.51 0.82
N THR A 185 -7.05 -9.69 0.27
CA THR A 185 -6.64 -10.96 0.93
C THR A 185 -5.43 -11.61 0.29
N GLY A 186 -5.21 -11.43 -1.02
CA GLY A 186 -4.26 -12.25 -1.79
C GLY A 186 -4.78 -13.68 -2.00
N TRP A 187 -6.10 -13.82 -2.20
CA TRP A 187 -6.82 -15.09 -2.36
C TRP A 187 -6.17 -16.03 -3.38
N GLU A 188 -5.83 -15.53 -4.56
CA GLU A 188 -5.04 -16.25 -5.55
C GLU A 188 -3.55 -16.06 -5.31
N LYS A 189 -3.07 -14.82 -5.18
CA LYS A 189 -1.63 -14.50 -5.07
C LYS A 189 -0.88 -15.38 -4.09
N PHE A 190 -1.43 -15.62 -2.90
CA PHE A 190 -0.81 -16.42 -1.85
C PHE A 190 -1.56 -17.74 -1.63
N GLY A 191 -2.89 -17.71 -1.70
CA GLY A 191 -3.70 -18.89 -1.43
C GLY A 191 -3.76 -19.93 -2.56
N GLY A 192 -3.56 -19.52 -3.82
CA GLY A 192 -3.70 -20.40 -5.00
C GLY A 192 -5.11 -20.96 -5.19
N ASN A 193 -6.13 -20.27 -4.68
CA ASN A 193 -7.47 -20.83 -4.54
C ASN A 193 -8.34 -20.72 -5.80
N THR A 194 -7.95 -19.92 -6.80
CA THR A 194 -8.73 -19.68 -8.01
C THR A 194 -8.36 -20.66 -9.13
N TYR A 195 -7.10 -21.11 -9.16
CA TYR A 195 -6.56 -22.05 -10.14
C TYR A 195 -6.13 -23.35 -9.43
N PRO A 196 -7.06 -24.28 -9.11
CA PRO A 196 -6.75 -25.48 -8.32
C PRO A 196 -5.77 -26.45 -9.00
N SER A 197 -5.61 -26.35 -10.32
CA SER A 197 -4.61 -27.13 -11.08
C SER A 197 -3.19 -26.56 -10.99
N LYS A 198 -3.01 -25.38 -10.38
CA LYS A 198 -1.72 -24.70 -10.22
C LYS A 198 -1.28 -24.81 -8.77
N LYS A 199 0.03 -24.89 -8.53
CA LYS A 199 0.56 -24.99 -7.16
C LYS A 199 0.23 -23.71 -6.37
N ALA A 200 -0.32 -23.90 -5.18
CA ALA A 200 -0.58 -22.81 -4.25
C ALA A 200 0.71 -22.12 -3.80
N GLY A 201 0.58 -20.86 -3.39
CA GLY A 201 1.63 -20.12 -2.71
C GLY A 201 1.71 -20.49 -1.24
N ASP A 202 2.31 -19.61 -0.45
CA ASP A 202 2.29 -19.71 0.99
C ASP A 202 1.05 -19.02 1.56
N LYS A 203 0.12 -19.81 2.11
CA LYS A 203 -1.13 -19.33 2.74
C LYS A 203 -0.88 -18.41 3.94
N SER A 204 0.33 -18.40 4.51
CA SER A 204 0.75 -17.40 5.49
C SER A 204 0.65 -15.98 4.92
N GLY A 205 0.89 -15.81 3.61
CA GLY A 205 0.78 -14.52 2.92
C GLY A 205 -0.64 -14.02 2.72
N GLN A 206 -1.63 -14.89 2.89
CA GLN A 206 -3.04 -14.58 2.68
C GLN A 206 -3.65 -13.98 3.96
N ALA A 207 -4.17 -12.76 3.87
CA ALA A 207 -4.87 -12.15 4.98
C ALA A 207 -6.31 -12.67 5.08
N THR A 208 -6.74 -13.02 6.29
CA THR A 208 -8.10 -13.52 6.60
C THR A 208 -8.94 -12.47 7.32
N HIS A 209 -8.28 -11.55 8.03
CA HIS A 209 -8.92 -10.49 8.79
C HIS A 209 -8.24 -9.15 8.53
N MET A 210 -8.95 -8.08 8.83
CA MET A 210 -8.43 -6.73 8.79
C MET A 210 -8.75 -6.03 10.10
N VAL A 211 -7.75 -5.35 10.62
CA VAL A 211 -7.88 -4.41 11.72
C VAL A 211 -7.84 -3.01 11.13
N ILE A 212 -8.90 -2.24 11.34
CA ILE A 212 -9.00 -0.85 10.90
C ILE A 212 -9.13 0.03 12.14
N TRP A 213 -8.31 1.07 12.26
CA TRP A 213 -8.38 2.02 13.37
C TRP A 213 -8.75 3.43 12.87
N ASP A 214 -9.40 4.24 13.71
CA ASP A 214 -9.63 5.66 13.43
C ASP A 214 -8.40 6.49 13.80
N TYR A 215 -8.17 7.65 13.20
CA TYR A 215 -6.94 8.42 13.49
C TYR A 215 -6.83 8.87 14.96
N SER A 216 -7.95 8.99 15.69
CA SER A 216 -7.97 9.24 17.13
C SER A 216 -7.63 8.00 17.98
N MET A 217 -7.60 6.81 17.36
CA MET A 217 -7.34 5.52 18.00
C MET A 217 -8.38 5.14 19.06
N GLU A 218 -9.51 5.83 19.08
CA GLU A 218 -10.61 5.56 20.00
C GLU A 218 -11.39 4.33 19.53
N LYS A 219 -11.48 4.15 18.21
CA LYS A 219 -12.26 3.09 17.56
C LYS A 219 -11.34 2.17 16.77
N LEU A 220 -11.56 0.88 16.92
CA LEU A 220 -11.01 -0.13 16.02
C LEU A 220 -12.10 -1.11 15.63
N ARG A 221 -12.07 -1.46 14.35
CA ARG A 221 -12.93 -2.45 13.73
C ARG A 221 -12.09 -3.69 13.43
N TRP A 222 -12.47 -4.80 14.05
CA TRP A 222 -12.05 -6.13 13.63
C TRP A 222 -12.99 -6.62 12.53
N GLN A 223 -12.45 -7.02 11.39
CA GLN A 223 -13.27 -7.39 10.24
C GLN A 223 -12.74 -8.63 9.55
N LYS A 224 -13.52 -9.71 9.61
CA LYS A 224 -13.32 -10.90 8.78
C LYS A 224 -13.48 -10.54 7.30
N MET A 225 -12.50 -10.91 6.50
CA MET A 225 -12.51 -10.63 5.06
C MET A 225 -13.18 -11.78 4.32
N THR A 226 -14.45 -11.58 4.00
CA THR A 226 -15.26 -12.53 3.22
C THR A 226 -15.56 -11.96 1.83
N PRO A 227 -15.93 -12.80 0.84
CA PRO A 227 -16.38 -12.31 -0.46
C PRO A 227 -17.58 -11.35 -0.35
N LYS A 228 -18.50 -11.62 0.58
CA LYS A 228 -19.65 -10.73 0.88
C LYS A 228 -19.17 -9.36 1.35
N TYR A 229 -18.21 -9.32 2.29
CA TYR A 229 -17.64 -8.07 2.77
C TYR A 229 -16.90 -7.32 1.64
N ALA A 230 -16.10 -8.03 0.84
CA ALA A 230 -15.41 -7.46 -0.31
C ALA A 230 -16.39 -6.80 -1.31
N GLY A 231 -17.60 -7.36 -1.48
CA GLY A 231 -18.67 -6.72 -2.26
C GLY A 231 -19.11 -5.36 -1.71
N THR A 232 -19.12 -5.18 -0.38
CA THR A 232 -19.42 -3.88 0.25
C THR A 232 -18.29 -2.86 0.07
N ILE A 233 -17.05 -3.34 -0.02
CA ILE A 233 -15.86 -2.51 -0.25
C ILE A 233 -15.76 -2.11 -1.72
N ALA A 234 -16.18 -2.97 -2.64
CA ALA A 234 -16.04 -2.75 -4.07
C ALA A 234 -16.66 -1.41 -4.54
N GLY A 235 -17.83 -1.06 -4.01
CA GLY A 235 -18.50 0.21 -4.32
C GLY A 235 -17.84 1.46 -3.71
N LYS A 236 -16.89 1.29 -2.79
CA LYS A 236 -16.17 2.37 -2.09
C LYS A 236 -14.72 2.51 -2.53
N MET A 237 -14.27 1.68 -3.48
CA MET A 237 -12.90 1.70 -3.96
C MET A 237 -12.62 2.96 -4.77
N ASN A 238 -11.64 3.74 -4.34
CA ASN A 238 -11.03 4.76 -5.17
C ASN A 238 -9.94 4.12 -6.03
N ILE A 239 -10.01 4.40 -7.34
CA ILE A 239 -9.12 3.84 -8.34
C ILE A 239 -8.21 4.96 -8.84
N ALA A 240 -6.91 4.77 -8.66
CA ALA A 240 -5.89 5.75 -9.01
C ALA A 240 -4.77 5.07 -9.80
N PRO A 241 -4.79 5.17 -11.15
CA PRO A 241 -3.72 4.65 -12.00
C PRO A 241 -2.55 5.65 -12.05
N ASP A 242 -1.77 5.69 -10.97
CA ASP A 242 -0.71 6.68 -10.76
C ASP A 242 0.69 6.21 -11.15
N LEU A 243 1.54 7.19 -11.46
CA LEU A 243 2.97 6.97 -11.64
C LEU A 243 3.65 6.84 -10.28
N LYS A 244 4.33 5.72 -10.08
CA LYS A 244 5.23 5.51 -8.97
C LYS A 244 6.66 5.78 -9.41
N SER A 245 7.42 6.44 -8.55
CA SER A 245 8.79 6.85 -8.85
C SER A 245 9.79 6.34 -7.83
N ASN A 246 10.90 5.76 -8.28
CA ASN A 246 12.02 5.36 -7.44
C ASN A 246 13.29 6.06 -7.91
N SER A 247 14.04 6.68 -7.01
CA SER A 247 15.35 7.23 -7.38
C SER A 247 16.32 6.12 -7.81
N TYR A 248 17.22 6.44 -8.73
CA TYR A 248 18.33 5.55 -9.09
C TYR A 248 19.66 6.28 -8.97
N SER A 249 20.70 5.53 -8.64
CA SER A 249 22.06 6.03 -8.42
C SER A 249 23.06 5.15 -9.16
N ALA A 250 24.21 5.72 -9.49
CA ALA A 250 25.39 4.99 -9.94
C ALA A 250 26.61 5.43 -9.14
N VAL A 251 27.64 4.58 -9.11
CA VAL A 251 28.94 4.97 -8.57
C VAL A 251 29.69 5.72 -9.67
N VAL A 252 29.95 7.01 -9.43
CA VAL A 252 30.71 7.87 -10.34
C VAL A 252 31.93 8.33 -9.56
N LYS A 253 33.13 7.99 -10.05
CA LYS A 253 34.40 8.30 -9.37
C LYS A 253 34.43 7.85 -7.90
N GLY A 254 34.00 6.62 -7.63
CA GLY A 254 33.98 6.04 -6.28
C GLY A 254 32.89 6.55 -5.33
N LYS A 255 32.09 7.56 -5.71
CA LYS A 255 30.99 8.09 -4.90
C LYS A 255 29.64 7.70 -5.48
N LYS A 256 28.70 7.28 -4.63
CA LYS A 256 27.32 7.00 -5.03
C LYS A 256 26.62 8.32 -5.36
N GLN A 257 26.33 8.56 -6.63
CA GLN A 257 25.64 9.75 -7.10
C GLN A 257 24.24 9.37 -7.60
N LYS A 258 23.23 10.12 -7.14
CA LYS A 258 21.87 10.01 -7.66
C LYS A 258 21.84 10.55 -9.09
N LEU A 259 21.39 9.72 -10.02
CA LEU A 259 21.38 10.03 -11.45
C LEU A 259 20.01 10.51 -11.92
N GLY A 260 18.95 10.15 -11.21
CA GLY A 260 17.59 10.57 -11.54
C GLY A 260 16.55 9.66 -10.92
N TYR A 261 15.42 9.54 -11.59
CA TYR A 261 14.28 8.75 -11.14
C TYR A 261 13.81 7.79 -12.21
N SER A 262 13.40 6.60 -11.79
CA SER A 262 12.67 5.64 -12.60
C SER A 262 11.18 5.74 -12.29
N PHE A 263 10.35 5.55 -13.30
CA PHE A 263 8.90 5.66 -13.24
C PHE A 263 8.27 4.44 -13.88
N TYR A 264 7.21 3.97 -13.26
CA TYR A 264 6.29 2.98 -13.80
C TYR A 264 4.89 3.34 -13.34
N GLN A 265 3.88 2.88 -14.07
CA GLN A 265 2.50 3.05 -13.67
C GLN A 265 2.07 1.89 -12.76
N SER A 266 1.34 2.25 -11.72
CA SER A 266 0.69 1.32 -10.80
C SER A 266 -0.80 1.61 -10.70
N LEU A 267 -1.61 0.57 -10.59
CA LEU A 267 -2.99 0.70 -10.18
C LEU A 267 -3.04 0.72 -8.66
N ARG A 268 -3.31 1.88 -8.08
CA ARG A 268 -3.56 2.03 -6.66
C ARG A 268 -5.06 1.93 -6.41
N ILE A 269 -5.44 1.03 -5.52
CA ILE A 269 -6.80 0.95 -4.99
C ILE A 269 -6.76 1.31 -3.52
N SER A 270 -7.58 2.28 -3.14
CA SER A 270 -7.79 2.67 -1.74
C SER A 270 -9.26 2.68 -1.38
N VAL A 271 -9.55 2.64 -0.08
CA VAL A 271 -10.89 2.82 0.47
C VAL A 271 -10.81 3.69 1.72
N ASP A 272 -11.79 4.56 1.87
CA ASP A 272 -11.94 5.40 3.07
C ASP A 272 -12.94 4.72 4.01
N TYR A 273 -12.47 4.37 5.21
CA TYR A 273 -13.29 3.77 6.24
C TYR A 273 -13.92 4.84 7.12
N VAL A 274 -15.25 4.94 7.04
CA VAL A 274 -16.05 5.72 7.97
C VAL A 274 -16.47 4.83 9.14
N PHE A 275 -16.20 5.30 10.36
CA PHE A 275 -16.61 4.65 11.61
C PHE A 275 -18.01 5.12 12.02
N LYS A 276 -18.95 4.17 12.16
CA LYS A 276 -20.27 4.32 12.76
C LYS A 276 -20.19 4.11 14.27
N LYS A 277 -21.21 4.55 15.02
CA LYS A 277 -21.28 4.40 16.50
C LYS A 277 -21.18 2.94 16.99
N GLN A 278 -21.52 1.96 16.13
CA GLN A 278 -21.47 0.52 16.41
C GLN A 278 -20.09 -0.11 16.17
N ASP A 279 -19.10 0.64 15.66
CA ASP A 279 -17.75 0.13 15.38
C ASP A 279 -16.82 0.11 16.60
N ALA A 280 -17.38 0.21 17.80
CA ALA A 280 -16.65 -0.13 19.01
C ALA A 280 -16.43 -1.64 19.01
N LEU A 281 -15.29 -2.08 18.46
CA LEU A 281 -14.36 -3.17 18.80
C LEU A 281 -14.86 -4.47 19.46
N GLN A 282 -15.98 -4.48 20.14
CA GLN A 282 -16.44 -5.57 20.97
C GLN A 282 -17.20 -6.63 20.16
N GLU A 283 -18.34 -6.33 19.56
CA GLU A 283 -19.27 -7.42 19.22
C GLU A 283 -18.72 -8.47 18.21
N SER A 284 -18.13 -8.06 17.08
CA SER A 284 -17.63 -9.00 16.05
C SER A 284 -16.34 -9.74 16.43
N PHE A 285 -15.41 -9.08 17.13
CA PHE A 285 -14.22 -9.73 17.68
C PHE A 285 -14.63 -10.80 18.69
N TYR A 286 -15.63 -10.51 19.52
CA TYR A 286 -16.09 -11.41 20.57
C TYR A 286 -16.77 -12.65 19.96
N TYR A 287 -17.60 -12.50 18.92
CA TYR A 287 -18.21 -13.63 18.20
C TYR A 287 -17.19 -14.52 17.46
N ASP A 288 -16.24 -13.95 16.71
CA ASP A 288 -15.22 -14.74 15.99
C ASP A 288 -14.30 -15.50 16.97
N MET A 289 -14.09 -14.95 18.18
CA MET A 289 -13.36 -15.61 19.27
C MET A 289 -14.19 -16.68 20.01
N GLU A 290 -15.50 -16.52 20.11
CA GLU A 290 -16.41 -17.53 20.69
C GLU A 290 -16.63 -18.72 19.75
N GLU A 291 -16.72 -18.51 18.43
CA GLU A 291 -16.81 -19.59 17.44
C GLU A 291 -15.56 -20.50 17.46
N GLN A 292 -14.40 -19.94 17.79
CA GLN A 292 -13.17 -20.69 18.05
C GLN A 292 -13.26 -21.61 19.28
N HIS A 293 -14.02 -21.22 20.30
CA HIS A 293 -14.21 -21.99 21.53
C HIS A 293 -15.03 -23.26 21.29
N ARG A 294 -15.92 -23.27 20.28
CA ARG A 294 -16.74 -24.44 19.92
C ARG A 294 -15.96 -25.55 19.20
N LEU A 295 -14.72 -25.27 18.77
CA LEU A 295 -13.79 -26.25 18.19
C LEU A 295 -12.62 -26.58 19.15
N LEU A 296 -12.56 -25.95 20.32
CA LEU A 296 -11.52 -26.09 21.34
C LEU A 296 -12.12 -26.39 22.72
N SER A 297 -13.27 -27.06 22.75
CA SER A 297 -13.82 -27.71 23.95
C SER A 297 -12.91 -28.81 24.53
N GLU A 298 -11.69 -28.97 24.00
CA GLU A 298 -10.56 -29.67 24.60
C GLU A 298 -9.55 -28.69 25.25
N GLY A 299 -10.05 -27.76 26.06
CA GLY A 299 -9.42 -27.40 27.33
C GLY A 299 -8.08 -26.65 27.38
N LEU A 300 -7.73 -25.77 26.43
CA LEU A 300 -6.40 -25.09 26.49
C LEU A 300 -6.35 -23.56 26.46
N ILE A 301 -7.43 -22.81 26.22
CA ILE A 301 -7.38 -21.34 26.30
C ILE A 301 -8.69 -20.77 26.88
N ASP A 302 -8.54 -19.92 27.89
CA ASP A 302 -9.61 -19.16 28.57
C ASP A 302 -9.92 -17.86 27.79
N LEU A 303 -11.16 -17.76 27.29
CA LEU A 303 -11.68 -16.63 26.52
C LEU A 303 -11.47 -15.28 27.25
N ASP A 304 -11.60 -15.24 28.57
CA ASP A 304 -11.48 -14.02 29.35
C ASP A 304 -10.02 -13.56 29.44
N LYS A 305 -9.06 -14.49 29.48
CA LYS A 305 -7.63 -14.17 29.41
C LYS A 305 -7.24 -13.64 28.03
N MET A 306 -7.78 -14.18 26.95
CA MET A 306 -7.55 -13.67 25.60
C MET A 306 -8.20 -12.31 25.35
N LYS A 307 -9.42 -12.09 25.85
CA LYS A 307 -10.11 -10.79 25.82
C LYS A 307 -9.31 -9.74 26.60
N ALA A 308 -8.95 -10.03 27.84
CA ALA A 308 -8.12 -9.15 28.66
C ALA A 308 -6.76 -8.86 28.02
N TRP A 309 -6.19 -9.84 27.31
CA TRP A 309 -4.95 -9.66 26.56
C TRP A 309 -5.12 -8.73 25.36
N PHE A 310 -6.17 -8.90 24.54
CA PHE A 310 -6.39 -8.03 23.38
C PHE A 310 -6.68 -6.59 23.82
N THR A 311 -7.52 -6.41 24.84
CA THR A 311 -7.81 -5.10 25.42
C THR A 311 -6.54 -4.46 25.97
N LYS A 312 -5.72 -5.19 26.75
CA LYS A 312 -4.44 -4.66 27.25
C LYS A 312 -3.43 -4.35 26.14
N ALA A 313 -3.37 -5.17 25.10
CA ALA A 313 -2.50 -4.95 23.94
C ALA A 313 -2.94 -3.71 23.14
N TRP A 314 -4.25 -3.53 23.02
CA TRP A 314 -4.87 -2.38 22.38
C TRP A 314 -4.69 -1.10 23.20
N ASP A 315 -4.97 -1.12 24.50
CA ASP A 315 -4.79 0.03 25.39
C ASP A 315 -3.33 0.49 25.43
N LYS A 316 -2.37 -0.45 25.46
CA LYS A 316 -0.94 -0.10 25.39
C LYS A 316 -0.50 0.36 24.01
N PHE A 317 -1.13 -0.12 22.94
CA PHE A 317 -0.94 0.44 21.61
C PHE A 317 -1.46 1.87 21.52
N LYS A 318 -2.65 2.14 22.06
CA LYS A 318 -3.18 3.49 22.23
C LYS A 318 -2.20 4.34 23.02
N GLU A 319 -1.76 3.90 24.20
CA GLU A 319 -0.75 4.63 25.00
C GLU A 319 0.54 4.91 24.22
N GLY A 320 1.06 3.92 23.48
CA GLY A 320 2.29 4.06 22.70
C GLY A 320 2.14 5.07 21.56
N LEU A 321 0.99 5.10 20.90
CA LEU A 321 0.70 6.06 19.84
C LEU A 321 0.31 7.43 20.38
N THR A 322 -0.43 7.52 21.49
CA THR A 322 -0.68 8.77 22.21
C THR A 322 0.65 9.37 22.63
N LYS A 323 1.62 8.60 23.11
CA LYS A 323 2.97 9.10 23.41
C LYS A 323 3.69 9.64 22.16
N ILE A 324 3.59 8.95 21.03
CA ILE A 324 4.16 9.43 19.75
C ILE A 324 3.45 10.70 19.27
N TRP A 325 2.14 10.78 19.44
CA TRP A 325 1.32 11.93 19.05
C TRP A 325 1.53 13.13 19.96
N THR A 326 1.63 12.92 21.27
CA THR A 326 2.01 13.92 22.26
C THR A 326 3.41 14.44 21.97
N TRP A 327 4.38 13.54 21.76
CA TRP A 327 5.73 13.93 21.36
C TRP A 327 5.76 14.72 20.04
N LEU A 328 4.98 14.30 19.03
CA LEU A 328 4.88 15.02 17.75
C LEU A 328 4.23 16.40 17.94
N THR A 329 3.19 16.47 18.78
CA THR A 329 2.48 17.72 19.10
C THR A 329 3.37 18.66 19.90
N GLU A 330 4.17 18.15 20.83
CA GLU A 330 5.19 18.89 21.57
C GLU A 330 6.29 19.38 20.63
N LYS A 331 6.76 18.56 19.68
CA LYS A 331 7.72 19.01 18.66
C LYS A 331 7.13 20.05 17.72
N ILE A 332 5.85 19.94 17.34
CA ILE A 332 5.14 20.97 16.56
C ILE A 332 4.95 22.23 17.38
N LYS A 333 4.71 22.14 18.70
CA LYS A 333 4.64 23.29 19.61
C LYS A 333 6.01 23.94 19.78
N GLU A 334 7.08 23.18 19.99
CA GLU A 334 8.45 23.70 20.03
C GLU A 334 8.84 24.39 18.70
N ILE A 335 8.47 23.80 17.55
CA ILE A 335 8.68 24.41 16.23
C ILE A 335 7.80 25.66 16.07
N ARG A 336 6.56 25.66 16.56
CA ARG A 336 5.67 26.81 16.56
C ARG A 336 6.19 27.93 17.46
N ASP A 337 6.66 27.61 18.65
CA ASP A 337 7.17 28.56 19.64
C ASP A 337 8.53 29.13 19.17
N ALA A 338 9.35 28.33 18.49
CA ALA A 338 10.54 28.81 17.76
C ALA A 338 10.18 29.59 16.47
N ALA A 339 9.03 29.30 15.84
CA ALA A 339 8.54 30.00 14.64
C ALA A 339 7.68 31.24 14.96
N VAL A 340 7.29 31.48 16.22
CA VAL A 340 6.68 32.75 16.65
C VAL A 340 7.71 33.90 16.57
N GLU A 341 9.01 33.61 16.38
CA GLU A 341 10.02 34.59 15.97
C GLU A 341 10.20 34.72 14.44
N ILE A 342 9.64 33.82 13.61
CA ILE A 342 9.75 33.85 12.13
C ILE A 342 8.40 33.46 11.50
N ILE A 343 7.56 34.49 11.40
CA ILE A 343 6.26 34.63 10.74
C ILE A 343 5.86 33.55 9.69
N GLU A 344 4.70 32.94 9.99
CA GLU A 344 3.53 32.61 9.15
C GLU A 344 3.72 32.03 7.74
N ASP A 345 3.59 30.69 7.58
CA ASP A 345 2.71 30.00 6.57
C ASP A 345 2.78 28.44 6.58
N GLY A 346 2.97 27.80 7.75
CA GLY A 346 3.46 26.41 7.78
C GLY A 346 2.48 25.26 8.08
N LEU A 347 1.25 25.53 8.53
CA LEU A 347 0.43 24.48 9.15
C LEU A 347 -0.28 23.54 8.16
N GLU A 348 -0.63 24.03 6.96
CA GLU A 348 -1.30 23.25 5.91
C GLU A 348 -0.37 22.24 5.21
N SER A 349 0.95 22.46 5.31
CA SER A 349 1.98 21.55 4.78
C SER A 349 2.23 20.33 5.66
N ALA A 350 2.02 20.44 6.98
CA ALA A 350 2.21 19.34 7.92
C ALA A 350 1.14 18.24 7.79
N LEU A 351 -0.09 18.62 7.46
CA LEU A 351 -1.19 17.66 7.22
C LEU A 351 -1.01 16.89 5.89
N ASN A 352 -0.38 17.51 4.89
CA ASN A 352 -0.02 16.82 3.63
C ASN A 352 1.20 15.89 3.77
N LEU A 353 2.00 16.02 4.85
CA LEU A 353 3.13 15.13 5.14
C LEU A 353 2.66 13.73 5.58
N PHE A 354 1.43 13.60 6.09
CA PHE A 354 0.85 12.33 6.53
C PHE A 354 0.14 11.55 5.41
N GLU A 355 0.07 12.07 4.17
CA GLU A 355 -0.56 11.35 3.04
C GLU A 355 0.39 10.83 1.95
N LEU A 356 1.70 11.09 2.00
CA LEU A 356 2.63 10.47 1.03
C LEU A 356 4.01 10.14 1.62
N ASP A 357 4.54 8.99 1.17
CA ASP A 357 5.88 8.45 1.42
C ASP A 357 6.96 9.53 1.59
N VAL A 358 7.60 9.56 2.76
CA VAL A 358 8.89 10.23 2.91
C VAL A 358 9.93 9.24 3.42
N ASP A 359 10.83 8.87 2.52
CA ASP A 359 12.12 8.26 2.81
C ASP A 359 13.04 9.40 3.31
N VAL A 360 13.10 9.62 4.62
CA VAL A 360 14.09 10.54 5.20
C VAL A 360 15.33 9.73 5.59
N LYS A 361 16.33 9.78 4.72
CA LYS A 361 17.72 9.55 5.13
C LYS A 361 18.25 10.83 5.75
N VAL A 362 18.45 10.81 7.06
CA VAL A 362 19.23 11.83 7.74
C VAL A 362 20.70 11.48 7.52
N ASN A 363 21.40 12.27 6.69
CA ASN A 363 22.85 12.37 6.80
C ASN A 363 23.11 13.37 7.93
N SER A 364 23.57 12.86 9.07
CA SER A 364 24.13 13.70 10.12
C SER A 364 25.59 14.00 9.78
N GLU A 365 25.81 15.13 9.11
CA GLU A 365 27.03 15.90 9.30
C GLU A 365 26.58 17.31 9.72
N VAL A 366 26.76 17.61 11.00
CA VAL A 366 26.79 18.99 11.48
C VAL A 366 28.28 19.31 11.59
N ALA A 367 28.73 20.22 10.74
CA ALA A 367 30.10 20.71 10.72
C ALA A 367 30.33 21.74 11.84
N LEU A 368 31.57 21.81 12.30
CA LEU A 368 32.29 23.07 12.30
C LEU A 368 33.46 22.94 11.33
#